data_AF-A0A5A5R427-F1
#
_entry.id   AF-A0A5A5R427-F1
#
_cell.length_a   1.000
_cell.length_b   1.000
_cell.length_c   1.000
_cell.angle_alpha   90.00
_cell.angle_beta   90.00
_cell.angle_gamma   90.00
#
_symmetry.space_group_name_H-M   'P 1'
#
loop_
_entity.id
_entity.type
_entity.pdbx_description
1 polymer ?
#
loop_
_entity_poly.entity_id
_entity_poly.type
_entity_poly.pdbx_seq_one_letter_code
_entity_poly.pdbx_strand_id
1 'polypeptide(L)' 'MKYIRKRQEPPEFKNWKEQANSDWQPDFRNLAGKPKEILIKALMTEQGEICCYCENRLIDGKCHIEHFKP' A
#
# COMPACT_ATOMS: atom_id res chain seq x y z
N MET A 1 -16.28 -3.80 -7.58
CA MET A 1 -15.54 -3.58 -6.32
C MET A 1 -16.18 -4.42 -5.23
N LYS A 2 -15.56 -5.56 -4.91
CA LYS A 2 -15.86 -6.32 -3.70
C LYS A 2 -15.73 -5.42 -2.46
N TYR A 3 -16.58 -5.62 -1.47
CA TYR A 3 -16.42 -4.96 -0.17
C TYR A 3 -15.09 -5.37 0.46
N ILE A 4 -14.26 -4.38 0.78
CA ILE A 4 -12.94 -4.55 1.40
C ILE A 4 -13.02 -4.08 2.85
N ARG A 5 -12.88 -5.00 3.80
CA ARG A 5 -12.79 -4.65 5.22
C ARG A 5 -11.38 -4.13 5.52
N LYS A 6 -11.29 -2.84 5.82
CA LYS A 6 -10.03 -2.17 6.16
C LYS A 6 -9.36 -2.79 7.39
N ARG A 7 -8.04 -2.96 7.29
CA ARG A 7 -7.18 -3.44 8.36
C ARG A 7 -6.35 -2.30 8.94
N GLN A 8 -5.65 -2.58 10.03
CA GLN A 8 -4.69 -1.65 10.58
C GLN A 8 -3.52 -1.47 9.61
N GLU A 9 -2.90 -0.30 9.67
CA GLU A 9 -1.70 0.01 8.93
C GLU A 9 -0.53 -0.92 9.34
N PRO A 10 0.29 -1.40 8.39
CA PRO A 10 1.45 -2.22 8.72
C PRO A 10 2.43 -1.46 9.63
N PRO A 11 2.91 -2.07 10.74
CA PRO A 11 3.79 -1.40 11.69
C PRO A 11 5.05 -0.81 11.05
N GLU A 12 5.68 -1.50 10.10
CA GLU A 12 6.88 -1.01 9.43
C GLU A 12 6.60 0.17 8.51
N PHE A 13 5.43 0.20 7.88
CA PHE A 13 5.01 1.35 7.07
C PHE A 13 4.69 2.55 7.97
N LYS A 14 4.06 2.32 9.12
CA LYS A 14 3.85 3.34 10.15
C LYS A 14 5.19 3.90 10.66
N ASN A 15 6.14 3.04 11.03
CA ASN A 15 7.47 3.43 11.48
C ASN A 15 8.25 4.23 10.41
N TRP A 16 8.04 3.92 9.13
CA TRP A 16 8.60 4.70 8.03
C TRP A 16 8.01 6.11 7.96
N LYS A 17 6.69 6.26 8.11
CA LYS A 17 6.07 7.59 8.17
C LYS A 17 6.50 8.39 9.40
N GLU A 18 6.71 7.73 10.54
CA GLU A 18 7.13 8.37 11.79
C GLU A 18 8.57 8.90 11.77
N GLN A 19 9.35 8.58 10.73
CA GLN A 19 10.67 9.19 10.51
C GLN A 19 10.60 10.63 9.99
N ALA A 20 9.39 11.16 9.76
CA ALA A 20 9.15 12.55 9.35
C ALA A 20 9.87 13.55 10.26
N ASN A 21 10.55 14.54 9.66
CA ASN A 21 11.28 15.58 10.36
C ASN A 21 11.31 16.89 9.51
N SER A 22 12.10 17.89 9.91
CA SER A 22 12.18 19.17 9.19
C SER A 22 12.69 19.03 7.75
N ASP A 23 13.56 18.05 7.50
CA ASP A 23 14.29 17.91 6.24
C ASP A 23 13.62 16.88 5.31
N TRP A 24 12.75 16.04 5.86
CA TRP A 24 12.08 14.98 5.11
C TRP A 24 10.66 14.71 5.63
N GLN A 25 9.74 14.50 4.69
CA GLN A 25 8.36 14.10 4.94
C GLN A 25 8.02 12.86 4.11
N PRO A 26 7.22 11.92 4.64
CA PRO A 26 6.77 10.77 3.88
C PRO A 26 5.84 11.20 2.76
N ASP A 27 6.18 10.85 1.53
CA ASP A 27 5.35 11.08 0.36
C ASP A 27 5.35 9.87 -0.58
N PHE A 28 4.36 9.81 -1.46
CA PHE A 28 4.19 8.68 -2.37
C PHE A 28 5.30 8.56 -3.41
N ARG A 29 5.97 9.68 -3.78
CA ARG A 29 7.08 9.67 -4.75
C ARG A 29 8.33 9.03 -4.14
N ASN A 30 8.57 9.27 -2.85
CA ASN A 30 9.68 8.71 -2.09
C ASN A 30 9.38 7.33 -1.48
N LEU A 31 8.15 6.83 -1.62
CA LEU A 31 7.79 5.49 -1.18
C LEU A 31 8.40 4.42 -2.08
N ALA A 32 9.54 3.85 -1.64
CA ALA A 32 10.29 2.83 -2.35
C ALA A 32 10.86 1.75 -1.42
N GLY A 33 11.39 0.67 -1.99
CA GLY A 33 12.03 -0.42 -1.26
C GLY A 33 11.11 -1.11 -0.24
N LYS A 34 11.68 -1.44 0.93
CA LYS A 34 11.01 -2.23 1.97
C LYS A 34 9.63 -1.68 2.42
N PRO A 35 9.44 -0.39 2.75
CA PRO A 35 8.13 0.11 3.15
C PRO A 35 7.07 -0.03 2.05
N LYS A 36 7.46 0.13 0.77
CA LYS A 36 6.56 -0.06 -0.37
C LYS A 36 6.14 -1.53 -0.52
N GLU A 37 7.10 -2.46 -0.44
CA GLU A 37 6.82 -3.90 -0.54
C GLU A 37 5.88 -4.37 0.56
N ILE A 38 6.08 -3.90 1.80
CA ILE A 38 5.22 -4.22 2.94
C ILE A 38 3.81 -3.68 2.71
N LEU A 39 3.69 -2.43 2.26
CA LEU A 39 2.40 -1.83 1.96
C LEU A 39 1.66 -2.59 0.85
N ILE A 40 2.34 -2.95 -0.25
CA ILE A 40 1.75 -3.74 -1.34
C ILE A 40 1.21 -5.07 -0.81
N LYS A 41 2.01 -5.82 -0.05
CA LYS A 41 1.58 -7.11 0.50
C LYS A 41 0.38 -6.96 1.42
N ALA A 42 0.38 -5.96 2.29
CA ALA A 42 -0.73 -5.70 3.18
C ALA A 42 -2.02 -5.37 2.41
N LEU A 43 -1.94 -4.55 1.36
CA LEU A 43 -3.07 -4.21 0.50
C LEU A 43 -3.57 -5.42 -0.30
N MET A 44 -2.67 -6.24 -0.84
CA MET A 44 -3.03 -7.48 -1.54
C MET A 44 -3.82 -8.41 -0.61
N THR A 45 -3.33 -8.64 0.61
CA THR A 45 -4.02 -9.48 1.59
C THR A 45 -5.33 -8.85 2.05
N GLU A 46 -5.40 -7.52 2.22
CA GLU A 46 -6.64 -6.81 2.56
C GLU A 46 -7.72 -7.00 1.48
N GLN A 47 -7.31 -6.93 0.20
CA GLN A 47 -8.20 -7.09 -0.95
C GLN A 47 -8.58 -8.54 -1.26
N GLY A 48 -7.95 -9.52 -0.59
CA GLY A 48 -8.14 -10.94 -0.87
C GLY A 48 -7.45 -11.39 -2.16
N GLU A 49 -6.29 -10.82 -2.46
CA GLU A 49 -5.43 -11.15 -3.61
C GLU A 49 -6.05 -10.85 -4.97
N ILE A 50 -7.03 -9.94 -5.04
CA ILE A 50 -7.67 -9.48 -6.28
C ILE A 50 -7.55 -7.97 -6.46
N CYS A 51 -7.51 -7.52 -7.72
CA CYS A 51 -7.54 -6.10 -8.06
C CYS A 51 -8.90 -5.50 -7.69
N CYS A 52 -8.91 -4.34 -7.02
CA CYS A 52 -10.15 -3.68 -6.63
C CYS A 52 -11.00 -3.21 -7.83
N TYR A 53 -10.39 -2.89 -8.96
CA TYR A 53 -11.10 -2.44 -10.16
C TYR A 53 -11.60 -3.57 -11.04
N CYS A 54 -10.69 -4.44 -11.49
CA CYS A 54 -11.01 -5.45 -12.49
C CYS A 54 -11.26 -6.85 -11.90
N GLU A 55 -11.08 -7.03 -10.58
CA GLU A 55 -11.36 -8.27 -9.84
C GLU A 55 -10.55 -9.50 -10.31
N ASN A 56 -9.54 -9.28 -11.17
CA ASN A 56 -8.55 -10.28 -11.54
C ASN A 56 -7.56 -10.54 -10.41
N ARG A 57 -6.99 -11.76 -10.39
CA ARG A 57 -5.93 -12.16 -9.45
C ARG A 57 -4.72 -11.22 -9.57
N LEU A 58 -4.24 -10.72 -8.44
CA LEU A 58 -3.00 -9.96 -8.39
C LEU A 58 -1.80 -10.91 -8.49
N ILE A 59 -0.79 -10.46 -9.25
CA ILE A 59 0.49 -11.16 -9.41
C ILE A 59 1.56 -10.23 -8.82
N ASP A 60 2.44 -10.79 -8.00
CA ASP A 60 3.54 -10.04 -7.40
C ASP A 60 4.40 -9.36 -8.49
N GLY A 61 4.78 -8.10 -8.24
CA GLY A 61 5.47 -7.27 -9.22
C GLY A 61 4.65 -6.80 -10.43
N LYS A 62 3.39 -7.24 -10.60
CA LYS A 62 2.47 -6.78 -11.66
C LYS A 62 1.24 -6.05 -11.11
N CYS A 63 1.45 -5.24 -10.09
CA CYS A 63 0.42 -4.36 -9.53
C CYS A 63 1.01 -2.99 -9.19
N HIS A 64 0.14 -2.01 -8.97
CA HIS A 64 0.52 -0.70 -8.49
C HIS A 64 -0.49 -0.21 -7.46
N ILE A 65 -0.05 0.72 -6.61
CA ILE A 65 -0.92 1.42 -5.67
C ILE A 65 -1.43 2.67 -6.38
N GLU A 66 -2.74 2.92 -6.29
CA GLU A 66 -3.39 4.09 -6.88
C GLU A 66 -4.16 4.86 -5.80
N HIS A 67 -4.22 6.19 -5.96
CA HIS A 67 -5.10 7.04 -5.15
C HIS A 67 -6.53 6.91 -5.66
N PHE A 68 -7.39 6.24 -4.89
CA PHE A 68 -8.80 6.07 -5.27
C PHE A 68 -9.58 7.40 -5.34
N LYS A 69 -9.16 8.39 -4.54
CA LYS A 69 -9.64 9.77 -4.62
C LYS A 69 -8.42 10.69 -4.75
N PRO A 70 -8.34 11.49 -5.83
CA PRO A 70 -7.27 12.47 -6.00
C PRO A 70 -7.39 13.62 -4.99
#